data_AF-A0A537B1S2-F1
#
_entry.id   AF-A0A537B1S2-F1
#
_cell.length_a   1.000
_cell.length_b   1.000
_cell.length_c   1.000
_cell.angle_alpha   90.00
_cell.angle_beta   90.00
_cell.angle_gamma   90.00
#
_symmetry.space_group_name_H-M   'P 1'
#
loop_
_entity.id
_entity.type
_entity.pdbx_description
1 polymer ?
#
loop_
_entity_poly.entity_id
_entity_poly.type
_entity_poly.pdbx_seq_one_letter_code
_entity_poly.pdbx_strand_id
1 'polypeptide(L)'
;MAMHRGTPTHSLWSGLRQIFTHGIITALAVAIAFSLPGIANYILNEWWPEVESNANLLLATEIALASVLALAFNLAKIAWDSRQGVRTARLASLIYARSAGAGWWSRRRERALIRQLPAPRDAFVLTLTGYDTFVADDSLLRGVIGKAYEIRVMLVNPVGKALRERAESLPPEITVLTLHTEIEAAIGYLSALRKFGKMVKLKFYDEEPFWKLIVLGDYVWVQHCHSGFAVKQQPEFVFALQQREPRHGLFVPFYMVFLNQWNDPRHPEYDFDTNELVYRDASGRETGRTALGVPINGATMPLPSPRVPGAAADSLAALLRRPEPERTAAL
;
A
#
# COMPACT_ATOMS: atom_id res chain seq x y z
N MET A 1 -43.90 -15.13 -3.07
CA MET A 1 -43.73 -15.92 -1.83
C MET A 1 -42.64 -15.24 -1.03
N ALA A 2 -43.03 -14.43 -0.04
CA ALA A 2 -42.12 -13.62 0.75
C ALA A 2 -41.52 -14.47 1.88
N MET A 3 -40.20 -14.52 1.98
CA MET A 3 -39.51 -14.94 3.20
C MET A 3 -38.57 -13.83 3.65
N HIS A 4 -39.03 -13.17 4.71
CA HIS A 4 -38.31 -12.23 5.53
C HIS A 4 -37.58 -13.03 6.62
N ARG A 5 -36.25 -12.94 6.75
CA ARG A 5 -35.53 -13.07 8.04
C ARG A 5 -34.04 -12.77 7.90
N GLY A 6 -33.58 -11.86 8.77
CA GLY A 6 -32.18 -11.53 8.97
C GLY A 6 -31.99 -10.13 9.56
N THR A 7 -32.54 -9.87 10.75
CA THR A 7 -32.22 -8.65 11.52
C THR A 7 -30.94 -8.84 12.36
N PRO A 8 -30.24 -7.73 12.67
CA PRO A 8 -28.80 -7.72 12.88
C PRO A 8 -28.42 -7.83 14.36
N THR A 9 -27.60 -8.82 14.71
CA THR A 9 -27.03 -8.98 16.06
C THR A 9 -26.06 -7.85 16.46
N HIS A 10 -25.70 -6.97 15.52
CA HIS A 10 -24.81 -5.84 15.75
C HIS A 10 -25.49 -4.62 16.42
N SER A 11 -26.84 -4.51 16.43
CA SER A 11 -27.53 -3.32 16.96
C SER A 11 -27.78 -3.39 18.48
N LEU A 12 -27.97 -4.59 19.04
CA LEU A 12 -28.27 -4.77 20.46
C LEU A 12 -27.05 -4.50 21.34
N TRP A 13 -25.85 -4.91 20.91
CA TRP A 13 -24.62 -4.67 21.66
C TRP A 13 -24.23 -3.18 21.68
N SER A 14 -24.45 -2.47 20.57
CA SER A 14 -24.27 -1.01 20.53
C SER A 14 -25.30 -0.28 21.40
N GLY A 15 -26.56 -0.74 21.41
CA GLY A 15 -27.61 -0.18 22.26
C GLY A 15 -27.35 -0.41 23.74
N LEU A 16 -26.95 -1.63 24.13
CA LEU A 16 -26.62 -1.97 25.51
C LEU A 16 -25.44 -1.14 26.03
N ARG A 17 -24.37 -1.03 25.24
CA ARG A 17 -23.20 -0.21 25.59
C ARG A 17 -23.56 1.26 25.73
N GLN A 18 -24.44 1.77 24.89
CA GLN A 18 -24.93 3.15 24.96
C GLN A 18 -25.78 3.39 26.21
N ILE A 19 -26.66 2.45 26.58
CA ILE A 19 -27.45 2.51 27.81
C ILE A 19 -26.55 2.49 29.06
N PHE A 20 -25.54 1.60 29.10
CA PHE A 20 -24.59 1.55 30.21
C PHE A 20 -23.75 2.82 30.32
N THR A 21 -23.30 3.38 29.20
CA THR A 21 -22.53 4.65 29.23
C THR A 21 -23.41 5.82 29.68
N HIS A 22 -24.65 5.92 29.19
CA HIS A 22 -25.58 6.94 29.68
C HIS A 22 -25.93 6.75 31.16
N GLY A 23 -26.21 5.53 31.61
CA GLY A 23 -26.54 5.23 33.01
C GLY A 23 -25.40 5.58 33.98
N ILE A 24 -24.15 5.27 33.63
CA ILE A 24 -22.97 5.63 34.43
C ILE A 24 -22.80 7.15 34.48
N ILE A 25 -22.95 7.84 33.35
CA ILE A 25 -22.84 9.31 33.30
C ILE A 25 -23.94 9.97 34.15
N THR A 26 -25.18 9.47 34.10
CA THR A 26 -26.28 10.00 34.90
C THR A 26 -26.07 9.73 36.39
N ALA A 27 -25.66 8.53 36.78
CA ALA A 27 -25.37 8.21 38.17
C ALA A 27 -24.22 9.08 38.72
N LEU A 28 -23.18 9.30 37.92
CA LEU A 28 -22.07 10.19 38.28
C LEU A 28 -22.54 11.65 38.40
N ALA A 29 -23.36 12.14 37.48
CA ALA A 29 -23.91 13.49 37.54
C ALA A 29 -24.78 13.70 38.78
N VAL A 30 -25.62 12.72 39.13
CA VAL A 30 -26.42 12.72 40.36
C VAL A 30 -25.51 12.72 41.59
N ALA A 31 -24.51 11.83 41.65
CA ALA A 31 -23.57 11.78 42.76
C ALA A 31 -22.81 13.10 42.97
N ILE A 32 -22.39 13.75 41.87
CA ILE A 32 -21.77 15.07 41.90
C ILE A 32 -22.76 16.14 42.40
N ALA A 33 -23.99 16.14 41.88
CA ALA A 33 -25.01 17.12 42.27
C ALA A 33 -25.39 17.03 43.76
N PHE A 34 -25.42 15.81 44.33
CA PHE A 34 -25.73 15.60 45.74
C PHE A 34 -24.52 15.81 46.67
N SER A 35 -23.29 15.63 46.20
CA SER A 35 -22.09 15.86 47.01
C SER A 35 -21.66 17.33 47.05
N LEU A 36 -21.95 18.10 45.99
CA LEU A 36 -21.61 19.52 45.85
C LEU A 36 -22.05 20.39 47.04
N PRO A 37 -23.30 20.31 47.57
CA PRO A 37 -23.73 21.13 48.69
C PRO A 37 -22.94 20.88 49.98
N GLY A 38 -22.67 19.61 50.29
CA GLY A 38 -21.90 19.23 51.48
C GLY A 38 -20.44 19.66 51.39
N ILE A 39 -19.82 19.44 50.21
CA ILE A 39 -18.45 19.88 49.93
C ILE A 39 -18.35 21.40 50.00
N ALA A 40 -19.31 22.14 49.41
CA ALA A 40 -19.33 23.59 49.44
C ALA A 40 -19.46 24.12 50.88
N ASN A 41 -20.32 23.51 51.70
CA ASN A 41 -20.50 23.93 53.09
C ASN A 41 -19.22 23.74 53.92
N TYR A 42 -18.54 22.60 53.77
CA TYR A 42 -17.26 22.33 54.42
C TYR A 42 -16.15 23.29 53.95
N ILE A 43 -16.02 23.47 52.62
CA ILE A 43 -15.01 24.36 52.04
C ILE A 43 -15.19 25.79 52.54
N LEU A 44 -16.42 26.31 52.53
CA LEU A 44 -16.69 27.71 52.87
C LEU A 44 -16.60 27.99 54.38
N ASN A 45 -17.08 27.07 55.22
CA ASN A 45 -17.24 27.36 56.65
C ASN A 45 -16.15 26.78 57.55
N GLU A 46 -15.46 25.71 57.13
CA GLU A 46 -14.43 25.06 57.94
C GLU A 46 -13.03 25.26 57.35
N TRP A 47 -12.86 24.94 56.07
CA TRP A 47 -11.53 24.90 55.45
C TRP A 47 -11.01 26.26 54.98
N TRP A 48 -11.84 27.09 54.32
CA TRP A 48 -11.41 28.39 53.80
C TRP A 48 -10.91 29.35 54.90
N PRO A 49 -11.57 29.48 56.07
CA PRO A 49 -11.07 30.31 57.16
C PRO A 49 -9.67 29.88 57.65
N GLU A 50 -9.39 28.57 57.69
CA GLU A 50 -8.09 28.03 58.09
C GLU A 50 -6.99 28.35 57.07
N VAL A 51 -7.30 28.21 55.78
CA VAL A 51 -6.38 28.54 54.68
C VAL A 51 -6.10 30.04 54.62
N GLU A 52 -7.11 30.89 54.78
CA GLU A 52 -6.96 32.36 54.77
C GLU A 52 -6.06 32.86 55.91
N SER A 53 -6.15 32.22 57.07
CA SER A 53 -5.36 32.59 58.26
C SER A 53 -3.86 32.23 58.15
N ASN A 54 -3.45 31.39 57.20
CA ASN A 54 -2.10 30.84 57.12
C ASN A 54 -1.50 30.97 55.71
N ALA A 55 -0.55 31.90 55.56
CA ALA A 55 0.10 32.21 54.28
C ALA A 55 0.76 31.00 53.59
N ASN A 56 1.31 30.04 54.36
CA ASN A 56 1.92 28.84 53.80
C ASN A 56 0.86 27.87 53.24
N LEU A 57 -0.29 27.74 53.91
CA LEU A 57 -1.42 26.93 53.44
C LEU A 57 -2.06 27.54 52.19
N LEU A 58 -2.17 28.86 52.14
CA LEU A 58 -2.68 29.59 50.97
C LEU A 58 -1.81 29.34 49.73
N LEU A 59 -0.48 29.51 49.87
CA LEU A 59 0.46 29.26 48.78
C LEU A 59 0.48 27.79 48.34
N ALA A 60 0.43 26.85 49.30
CA ALA A 60 0.35 25.42 48.98
C ALA A 60 -0.95 25.07 48.22
N THR A 61 -2.08 25.66 48.64
CA THR A 61 -3.39 25.46 48.01
C THR A 61 -3.42 26.03 46.60
N GLU A 62 -2.85 27.22 46.38
CA GLU A 62 -2.76 27.84 45.07
C GLU A 62 -1.92 26.99 44.10
N ILE A 63 -0.73 26.54 44.52
CA ILE A 63 0.14 25.69 43.70
C ILE A 63 -0.54 24.36 43.37
N ALA A 64 -1.21 23.74 44.35
CA ALA A 64 -1.94 22.49 44.14
C ALA A 64 -3.10 22.68 43.16
N LEU A 65 -3.90 23.73 43.32
CA LEU A 65 -5.02 24.06 42.43
C LEU A 65 -4.52 24.34 41.00
N ALA A 66 -3.48 25.16 40.85
CA ALA A 66 -2.87 25.45 39.56
C ALA A 66 -2.37 24.18 38.86
N SER A 67 -1.73 23.27 39.61
CA SER A 67 -1.23 21.99 39.08
C SER A 67 -2.36 21.07 38.62
N VAL A 68 -3.44 20.98 39.40
CA VAL A 68 -4.64 20.20 39.07
C VAL A 68 -5.33 20.76 37.83
N LEU A 69 -5.51 22.09 37.77
CA LEU A 69 -6.10 22.76 36.61
C LEU A 69 -5.25 22.56 35.36
N ALA A 70 -3.93 22.72 35.45
CA ALA A 70 -3.02 22.50 34.33
C ALA A 70 -3.14 21.06 33.79
N LEU A 71 -3.17 20.06 34.68
CA LEU A 71 -3.38 18.67 34.30
C LEU A 71 -4.75 18.45 33.65
N ALA A 72 -5.82 18.99 34.25
CA ALA A 72 -7.18 18.86 33.74
C ALA A 72 -7.34 19.51 32.35
N PHE A 73 -6.81 20.72 32.14
CA PHE A 73 -6.81 21.38 30.84
C PHE A 73 -6.01 20.60 29.79
N ASN A 74 -4.87 20.02 30.18
CA ASN A 74 -4.07 19.20 29.27
C ASN A 74 -4.84 17.92 28.86
N LEU A 75 -5.46 17.23 29.81
CA LEU A 75 -6.30 16.06 29.53
C LEU A 75 -7.52 16.42 28.68
N ALA A 76 -8.18 17.55 28.97
CA ALA A 76 -9.31 18.04 28.19
C ALA A 76 -8.88 18.37 26.76
N LYS A 77 -7.71 19.00 26.57
CA LYS A 77 -7.14 19.27 25.25
C LYS A 77 -6.86 17.98 24.48
N ILE A 78 -6.19 17.00 25.09
CA ILE A 78 -5.92 15.70 24.46
C ILE A 78 -7.24 14.98 24.08
N ALA A 79 -8.23 15.02 24.96
CA ALA A 79 -9.55 14.45 24.70
C ALA A 79 -10.29 15.18 23.56
N TRP A 80 -10.13 16.50 23.46
CA TRP A 80 -10.71 17.29 22.39
C TRP A 80 -10.03 17.00 21.04
N ASP A 81 -8.70 17.04 21.00
CA ASP A 81 -7.89 16.81 19.81
C ASP A 81 -8.12 15.39 19.26
N SER A 82 -8.19 14.39 20.15
CA SER A 82 -8.51 13.01 19.75
C SER A 82 -9.91 12.87 19.18
N ARG A 83 -10.92 13.55 19.75
CA ARG A 83 -12.28 13.57 19.18
C ARG A 83 -12.34 14.22 17.81
N GLN A 84 -11.63 15.34 17.63
CA GLN A 84 -11.53 16.00 16.33
C GLN A 84 -10.84 15.09 15.31
N GLY A 85 -9.74 14.42 15.69
CA GLY A 85 -9.05 13.45 14.83
C GLY A 85 -9.92 12.26 14.41
N VAL A 86 -10.78 11.75 15.31
CA VAL A 86 -11.74 10.69 14.96
C VAL A 86 -12.81 11.19 13.99
N ARG A 87 -13.30 12.43 14.17
CA ARG A 87 -14.26 13.04 13.25
C ARG A 87 -13.66 13.22 11.85
N THR A 88 -12.44 13.75 11.75
CA THR A 88 -11.76 13.92 10.46
C THR A 88 -11.46 12.57 9.80
N ALA A 89 -10.96 11.58 10.54
CA ALA A 89 -10.75 10.23 10.04
C ALA A 89 -12.05 9.61 9.50
N ARG A 90 -13.17 9.81 10.20
CA ARG A 90 -14.49 9.33 9.77
C ARG A 90 -14.97 10.03 8.49
N LEU A 91 -14.78 11.35 8.38
CA LEU A 91 -15.10 12.10 7.15
C LEU A 91 -14.26 11.62 5.96
N ALA A 92 -12.97 11.36 6.19
CA ALA A 92 -12.06 10.83 5.17
C ALA A 92 -12.29 9.33 4.87
N SER A 93 -13.17 8.65 5.61
CA SER A 93 -13.32 7.18 5.64
C SER A 93 -12.02 6.41 5.88
N LEU A 94 -11.10 7.02 6.64
CA LEU A 94 -9.84 6.40 7.06
C LEU A 94 -10.11 5.33 8.11
N ILE A 95 -9.89 4.07 7.74
CA ILE A 95 -10.08 2.91 8.63
C ILE A 95 -8.79 2.52 9.33
N TYR A 96 -7.67 2.69 8.62
CA TYR A 96 -6.36 2.27 9.09
C TYR A 96 -5.30 3.26 8.63
N ALA A 97 -4.37 3.57 9.54
CA ALA A 97 -3.16 4.32 9.24
C ALA A 97 -2.01 3.61 9.95
N ARG A 98 -0.93 3.36 9.22
CA ARG A 98 0.33 2.83 9.72
C ARG A 98 1.41 3.86 9.53
N SER A 99 2.13 4.21 10.60
CA SER A 99 3.37 4.97 10.48
C SER A 99 4.52 4.06 10.04
N ALA A 100 5.49 4.65 9.35
CA ALA A 100 6.78 4.04 9.09
C ALA A 100 7.38 3.47 10.39
N GLY A 101 7.69 2.17 10.43
CA GLY A 101 8.28 1.53 11.62
C GLY A 101 7.30 1.15 12.74
N ALA A 102 5.98 1.22 12.51
CA ALA A 102 5.00 0.83 13.53
C ALA A 102 5.12 -0.66 13.92
N GLY A 103 5.38 -0.92 15.20
CA GLY A 103 5.63 -2.26 15.77
C GLY A 103 4.47 -3.26 15.61
N TRP A 104 4.67 -4.48 16.14
CA TRP A 104 3.80 -5.67 16.00
C TRP A 104 2.28 -5.40 16.00
N TRP A 105 1.79 -4.46 16.83
CA TRP A 105 0.38 -4.12 16.99
C TRP A 105 -0.28 -3.57 15.72
N SER A 106 0.45 -2.79 14.92
CA SER A 106 -0.04 -2.25 13.65
C SER A 106 -0.31 -3.37 12.64
N ARG A 107 0.60 -4.36 12.55
CA ARG A 107 0.49 -5.55 11.71
C ARG A 107 -0.62 -6.51 12.16
N ARG A 108 -0.94 -6.56 13.45
CA ARG A 108 -2.08 -7.35 13.95
C ARG A 108 -3.41 -6.75 13.48
N ARG A 109 -3.57 -5.44 13.59
CA ARG A 109 -4.79 -4.73 13.16
C ARG A 109 -4.99 -4.80 11.65
N GLU A 110 -3.92 -4.66 10.88
CA GLU A 110 -3.93 -4.84 9.43
C GLU A 110 -4.34 -6.27 9.03
N ARG A 111 -3.75 -7.29 9.66
CA ARG A 111 -4.15 -8.69 9.47
C ARG A 111 -5.60 -8.95 9.83
N ALA A 112 -6.11 -8.33 10.90
CA ALA A 112 -7.50 -8.46 11.28
C ALA A 112 -8.44 -7.86 10.22
N LEU A 113 -8.11 -6.68 9.69
CA LEU A 113 -8.86 -6.07 8.59
C LEU A 113 -8.87 -6.98 7.36
N ILE A 114 -7.69 -7.43 6.93
CA ILE A 114 -7.53 -8.31 5.76
C ILE A 114 -8.31 -9.62 5.89
N ARG A 115 -8.31 -10.23 7.09
CA ARG A 115 -9.08 -11.46 7.35
C ARG A 115 -10.59 -11.26 7.31
N GLN A 116 -11.06 -10.04 7.58
CA GLN A 116 -12.48 -9.70 7.55
C GLN A 116 -12.97 -9.34 6.13
N LEU A 117 -12.05 -9.11 5.19
CA LEU A 117 -12.42 -8.81 3.82
C LEU A 117 -13.09 -10.04 3.19
N PRO A 118 -14.29 -9.88 2.59
CA PRO A 118 -14.82 -10.91 1.71
C PRO A 118 -13.85 -11.12 0.55
N ALA A 119 -13.87 -12.31 -0.06
CA ALA A 119 -13.06 -12.55 -1.25
C ALA A 119 -13.42 -11.50 -2.32
N PRO A 120 -12.51 -10.58 -2.67
CA PRO A 120 -12.84 -9.51 -3.58
C PRO A 120 -13.06 -10.13 -4.97
N ARG A 121 -14.06 -9.65 -5.69
CA ARG A 121 -14.26 -10.05 -7.09
C ARG A 121 -13.09 -9.57 -7.95
N ASP A 122 -12.70 -8.31 -7.72
CA ASP A 122 -11.72 -7.58 -8.51
C ASP A 122 -10.61 -7.03 -7.61
N ALA A 123 -9.36 -7.07 -8.11
CA ALA A 123 -8.19 -6.49 -7.48
C ALA A 123 -7.47 -5.56 -8.45
N PHE A 124 -7.28 -4.31 -8.05
CA PHE A 124 -6.59 -3.31 -8.86
C PHE A 124 -5.34 -2.83 -8.14
N VAL A 125 -4.20 -2.87 -8.82
CA VAL A 125 -2.90 -2.57 -8.21
C VAL A 125 -2.14 -1.57 -9.09
N LEU A 126 -1.75 -0.44 -8.54
CA LEU A 126 -0.79 0.50 -9.11
C LEU A 126 0.39 0.59 -8.15
N THR A 127 1.57 0.18 -8.59
CA THR A 127 2.75 0.10 -7.71
C THR A 127 4.04 0.15 -8.51
N LEU A 128 5.17 0.29 -7.82
CA LEU A 128 6.50 0.29 -8.43
C LEU A 128 6.79 -1.07 -9.08
N THR A 129 7.04 -2.09 -8.24
CA THR A 129 7.51 -3.41 -8.69
C THR A 129 6.51 -4.52 -8.43
N GLY A 130 5.62 -4.36 -7.45
CA GLY A 130 4.64 -5.37 -7.05
C GLY A 130 5.18 -6.41 -6.06
N TYR A 131 6.49 -6.45 -5.84
CA TYR A 131 7.13 -7.50 -5.04
C TYR A 131 6.60 -7.56 -3.60
N ASP A 132 6.72 -6.44 -2.86
CA ASP A 132 6.22 -6.33 -1.48
C ASP A 132 4.68 -6.42 -1.37
N THR A 133 3.96 -6.30 -2.48
CA THR A 133 2.48 -6.23 -2.51
C THR A 133 1.84 -7.59 -2.73
N PHE A 134 2.41 -8.46 -3.57
CA PHE A 134 1.80 -9.74 -3.88
C PHE A 134 2.78 -10.87 -4.23
N VAL A 135 4.08 -10.62 -4.23
CA VAL A 135 5.09 -11.66 -4.53
C VAL A 135 5.69 -12.20 -3.25
N ALA A 136 6.20 -11.31 -2.39
CA ALA A 136 6.88 -11.68 -1.16
C ALA A 136 6.01 -12.58 -0.27
N ASP A 137 6.62 -13.59 0.34
CA ASP A 137 5.92 -14.57 1.19
C ASP A 137 5.28 -13.94 2.43
N ASP A 138 5.89 -12.86 2.94
CA ASP A 138 5.38 -12.10 4.08
C ASP A 138 4.38 -11.01 3.69
N SER A 139 4.08 -10.85 2.40
CA SER A 139 3.12 -9.86 1.92
C SER A 139 1.69 -10.22 2.36
N LEU A 140 1.08 -9.32 3.12
CA LEU A 140 -0.25 -9.53 3.69
C LEU A 140 -1.36 -9.56 2.62
N LEU A 141 -1.14 -8.90 1.48
CA LEU A 141 -2.14 -8.77 0.41
C LEU A 141 -2.06 -9.90 -0.63
N ARG A 142 -0.94 -10.64 -0.69
CA ARG A 142 -0.74 -11.77 -1.61
C ARG A 142 -1.91 -12.76 -1.61
N GLY A 143 -2.31 -13.20 -0.41
CA GLY A 143 -3.38 -14.17 -0.24
C GLY A 143 -4.78 -13.66 -0.61
N VAL A 144 -5.02 -12.34 -0.54
CA VAL A 144 -6.30 -11.74 -0.94
C VAL A 144 -6.34 -11.49 -2.44
N ILE A 145 -5.25 -10.96 -3.00
CA ILE A 145 -5.11 -10.74 -4.45
C ILE A 145 -5.22 -12.06 -5.20
N GLY A 146 -4.59 -13.13 -4.72
CA GLY A 146 -4.70 -14.46 -5.34
C GLY A 146 -6.12 -15.05 -5.34
N LYS A 147 -7.02 -14.57 -4.46
CA LYS A 147 -8.43 -15.00 -4.43
C LYS A 147 -9.29 -14.25 -5.44
N ALA A 148 -8.90 -13.04 -5.85
CA ALA A 148 -9.65 -12.26 -6.82
C ALA A 148 -9.81 -13.00 -8.15
N TYR A 149 -10.90 -12.73 -8.86
CA TYR A 149 -11.14 -13.29 -10.19
C TYR A 149 -10.51 -12.41 -11.26
N GLU A 150 -10.77 -11.10 -11.22
CA GLU A 150 -10.18 -10.11 -12.11
C GLU A 150 -9.05 -9.36 -11.39
N ILE A 151 -7.88 -9.31 -12.01
CA ILE A 151 -6.68 -8.69 -11.45
C ILE A 151 -6.09 -7.77 -12.51
N ARG A 152 -6.08 -6.47 -12.22
CA ARG A 152 -5.45 -5.46 -13.09
C ARG A 152 -4.28 -4.84 -12.38
N VAL A 153 -3.10 -4.96 -12.96
CA VAL A 153 -1.85 -4.48 -12.36
C VAL A 153 -1.20 -3.46 -13.28
N MET A 154 -0.77 -2.34 -12.70
CA MET A 154 0.10 -1.36 -13.32
C MET A 154 1.42 -1.34 -12.55
N LEU A 155 2.51 -1.63 -13.25
CA LEU A 155 3.88 -1.54 -12.75
C LEU A 155 4.61 -0.40 -13.44
N VAL A 156 5.67 0.13 -12.83
CA VAL A 156 6.55 1.07 -13.54
C VAL A 156 7.22 0.33 -14.70
N ASN A 157 7.36 0.99 -15.85
CA ASN A 157 8.04 0.42 -16.99
C ASN A 157 9.50 0.08 -16.63
N PRO A 158 9.91 -1.20 -16.68
CA PRO A 158 11.24 -1.59 -16.24
C PRO A 158 12.35 -1.04 -17.14
N VAL A 159 12.09 -0.81 -18.42
CA VAL A 159 13.07 -0.22 -19.35
C VAL A 159 12.95 1.31 -19.44
N GLY A 160 11.97 1.90 -18.73
CA GLY A 160 11.69 3.32 -18.73
C GLY A 160 12.70 4.15 -17.93
N LYS A 161 12.75 5.46 -18.21
CA LYS A 161 13.63 6.42 -17.51
C LYS A 161 13.26 6.53 -16.02
N ALA A 162 11.96 6.51 -15.71
CA ALA A 162 11.47 6.68 -14.35
C ALA A 162 11.97 5.60 -13.37
N LEU A 163 12.15 4.36 -13.81
CA LEU A 163 12.72 3.33 -12.95
C LEU A 163 14.18 3.63 -12.59
N ARG A 164 14.98 4.07 -13.56
CA ARG A 164 16.39 4.42 -13.36
C ARG A 164 16.54 5.60 -12.40
N GLU A 165 15.82 6.67 -12.66
CA GLU A 165 15.79 7.85 -11.79
C GLU A 165 15.34 7.49 -10.37
N ARG A 166 14.37 6.57 -10.25
CA ARG A 166 13.92 6.08 -8.95
C ARG A 166 15.02 5.31 -8.23
N ALA A 167 15.72 4.39 -8.89
CA ALA A 167 16.82 3.66 -8.28
C ALA A 167 17.95 4.60 -7.82
N GLU A 168 18.29 5.61 -8.62
CA GLU A 168 19.30 6.62 -8.28
C GLU A 168 18.91 7.47 -7.07
N SER A 169 17.60 7.69 -6.85
CA SER A 169 17.12 8.39 -5.66
C SER A 169 17.12 7.55 -4.38
N LEU A 170 17.19 6.22 -4.48
CA LEU A 170 17.02 5.32 -3.34
C LEU A 170 18.37 5.03 -2.65
N PRO A 171 18.34 4.50 -1.41
CA PRO A 171 19.54 4.01 -0.74
C PRO A 171 20.32 3.03 -1.63
N PRO A 172 21.66 3.03 -1.58
CA PRO A 172 22.53 2.33 -2.54
C PRO A 172 22.35 0.81 -2.56
N GLU A 173 21.70 0.23 -1.54
CA GLU A 173 21.34 -1.18 -1.50
C GLU A 173 20.22 -1.54 -2.50
N ILE A 174 19.40 -0.57 -2.91
CA ILE A 174 18.31 -0.76 -3.87
C ILE A 174 18.77 -0.30 -5.25
N THR A 175 19.28 -1.24 -6.04
CA THR A 175 19.78 -0.98 -7.40
C THR A 175 18.71 -1.16 -8.46
N VAL A 176 18.93 -0.63 -9.67
CA VAL A 176 18.10 -0.91 -10.86
C VAL A 176 17.94 -2.42 -11.08
N LEU A 177 19.01 -3.18 -10.91
CA LEU A 177 19.01 -4.65 -11.01
C LEU A 177 18.04 -5.31 -10.01
N THR A 178 18.01 -4.79 -8.78
CA THR A 178 17.09 -5.28 -7.74
C THR A 178 15.64 -5.02 -8.17
N LEU A 179 15.34 -3.81 -8.63
CA LEU A 179 13.99 -3.46 -9.08
C LEU A 179 13.56 -4.24 -10.33
N HIS A 180 14.46 -4.51 -11.28
CA HIS A 180 14.18 -5.40 -12.41
C HIS A 180 13.81 -6.79 -11.92
N THR A 181 14.59 -7.36 -11.00
CA THR A 181 14.34 -8.70 -10.46
C THR A 181 12.99 -8.76 -9.74
N GLU A 182 12.63 -7.72 -8.99
CA GLU A 182 11.32 -7.60 -8.35
C GLU A 182 10.17 -7.56 -9.36
N ILE A 183 10.32 -6.79 -10.45
CA ILE A 183 9.33 -6.70 -11.53
C ILE A 183 9.20 -8.04 -12.27
N GLU A 184 10.30 -8.71 -12.57
CA GLU A 184 10.30 -10.05 -13.19
C GLU A 184 9.57 -11.06 -12.31
N ALA A 185 9.82 -11.06 -11.01
CA ALA A 185 9.13 -11.93 -10.06
C ALA A 185 7.62 -11.61 -9.99
N ALA A 186 7.24 -10.34 -10.10
CA ALA A 186 5.84 -9.93 -10.18
C ALA A 186 5.15 -10.42 -11.46
N ILE A 187 5.80 -10.29 -12.62
CA ILE A 187 5.30 -10.84 -13.90
C ILE A 187 5.14 -12.36 -13.79
N GLY A 188 6.13 -13.06 -13.22
CA GLY A 188 6.09 -14.50 -13.02
C GLY A 188 4.91 -14.94 -12.13
N TYR A 189 4.68 -14.24 -11.02
CA TYR A 189 3.54 -14.49 -10.14
C TYR A 189 2.19 -14.26 -10.85
N LEU A 190 2.05 -13.17 -11.59
CA LEU A 190 0.85 -12.84 -12.36
C LEU A 190 0.58 -13.86 -13.48
N SER A 191 1.63 -14.32 -14.16
CA SER A 191 1.56 -15.40 -15.14
C SER A 191 1.06 -16.71 -14.51
N ALA A 192 1.55 -17.05 -13.31
CA ALA A 192 1.06 -18.22 -12.57
C ALA A 192 -0.44 -18.09 -12.23
N LEU A 193 -0.90 -16.94 -11.76
CA LEU A 193 -2.33 -16.71 -11.50
C LEU A 193 -3.18 -16.87 -12.76
N ARG A 194 -2.71 -16.37 -13.91
CA ARG A 194 -3.39 -16.56 -15.20
C ARG A 194 -3.50 -18.05 -15.57
N LYS A 195 -2.45 -18.84 -15.34
CA LYS A 195 -2.47 -20.31 -15.54
C LYS A 195 -3.50 -21.02 -14.64
N PHE A 196 -3.81 -20.46 -13.48
CA PHE A 196 -4.89 -20.93 -12.60
C PHE A 196 -6.29 -20.42 -13.01
N GLY A 197 -6.45 -19.83 -14.20
CA GLY A 197 -7.74 -19.41 -14.76
C GLY A 197 -8.21 -18.04 -14.28
N LYS A 198 -7.33 -17.22 -13.69
CA LYS A 198 -7.65 -15.84 -13.29
C LYS A 198 -7.60 -14.90 -14.50
N MET A 199 -8.45 -13.88 -14.51
CA MET A 199 -8.39 -12.81 -15.50
C MET A 199 -7.34 -11.78 -15.08
N VAL A 200 -6.12 -11.94 -15.58
CA VAL A 200 -4.99 -11.05 -15.25
C VAL A 200 -4.68 -10.14 -16.43
N LYS A 201 -4.62 -8.83 -16.17
CA LYS A 201 -4.12 -7.82 -17.10
C LYS A 201 -3.00 -7.03 -16.47
N LEU A 202 -1.94 -6.78 -17.23
CA LEU A 202 -0.77 -6.04 -16.79
C LEU A 202 -0.50 -4.90 -17.76
N LYS A 203 -0.29 -3.70 -17.24
CA LYS A 203 0.17 -2.53 -17.99
C LYS A 203 1.43 -1.95 -17.35
N PHE A 204 2.19 -1.21 -18.14
CA PHE A 204 3.36 -0.48 -17.64
C PHE A 204 3.17 1.02 -17.82
N TYR A 205 3.56 1.80 -16.82
CA TYR A 205 3.52 3.26 -16.87
C TYR A 205 4.93 3.85 -16.85
N ASP A 206 5.13 4.95 -17.58
CA ASP A 206 6.44 5.60 -17.77
C ASP A 206 6.68 6.79 -16.84
N GLU A 207 5.64 7.31 -16.18
CA GLU A 207 5.77 8.47 -15.30
C GLU A 207 6.48 8.16 -13.99
N GLU A 208 6.99 9.20 -13.33
CA GLU A 208 7.56 9.07 -11.99
C GLU A 208 6.50 8.52 -11.02
N PRO A 209 6.79 7.41 -10.32
CA PRO A 209 5.82 6.83 -9.39
C PRO A 209 5.50 7.78 -8.24
N PHE A 210 4.26 8.25 -8.18
CA PHE A 210 3.82 9.15 -7.11
C PHE A 210 2.97 8.45 -6.05
N TRP A 211 2.06 7.56 -6.47
CA TRP A 211 1.21 6.77 -5.58
C TRP A 211 1.43 5.28 -5.77
N LYS A 212 1.42 4.54 -4.66
CA LYS A 212 1.11 3.11 -4.63
C LYS A 212 -0.32 2.96 -4.15
N LEU A 213 -1.17 2.37 -4.99
CA LEU A 213 -2.59 2.15 -4.75
C LEU A 213 -2.93 0.68 -4.90
N ILE A 214 -3.67 0.12 -3.93
CA ILE A 214 -4.23 -1.23 -4.04
C ILE A 214 -5.70 -1.15 -3.69
N VAL A 215 -6.58 -1.45 -4.65
CA VAL A 215 -8.02 -1.47 -4.46
C VAL A 215 -8.48 -2.92 -4.39
N LEU A 216 -9.15 -3.28 -3.30
CA LEU A 216 -9.71 -4.61 -3.04
C LEU A 216 -11.15 -4.44 -2.58
N GLY A 217 -12.10 -4.64 -3.50
CA GLY A 217 -13.52 -4.37 -3.24
C GLY A 217 -13.74 -2.93 -2.77
N ASP A 218 -14.25 -2.78 -1.55
CA ASP A 218 -14.63 -1.49 -0.95
C ASP A 218 -13.48 -0.79 -0.21
N TYR A 219 -12.23 -1.23 -0.39
CA TYR A 219 -11.08 -0.71 0.36
C TYR A 219 -9.94 -0.34 -0.59
N VAL A 220 -9.26 0.78 -0.29
CA VAL A 220 -8.05 1.21 -1.00
C VAL A 220 -6.90 1.44 -0.03
N TRP A 221 -5.78 0.75 -0.25
CA TRP A 221 -4.50 1.02 0.39
C TRP A 221 -3.76 2.07 -0.41
N VAL A 222 -3.21 3.05 0.29
CA VAL A 222 -2.54 4.20 -0.29
C VAL A 222 -1.21 4.40 0.43
N GLN A 223 -0.13 4.45 -0.36
CA GLN A 223 1.19 4.87 0.11
C GLN A 223 1.74 5.92 -0.87
N HIS A 224 2.37 6.95 -0.33
CA HIS A 224 3.06 7.95 -1.14
C HIS A 224 4.46 7.42 -1.51
N CYS A 225 4.82 7.50 -2.78
CA CYS A 225 6.12 7.08 -3.29
C CYS A 225 7.11 8.23 -3.25
N HIS A 226 7.42 8.76 -2.06
CA HIS A 226 8.34 9.89 -1.94
C HIS A 226 9.73 9.58 -2.54
N SER A 227 10.26 10.48 -3.36
CA SER A 227 11.63 10.39 -3.88
C SER A 227 12.63 10.41 -2.72
N GLY A 228 13.72 9.63 -2.81
CA GLY A 228 14.67 9.50 -1.69
C GLY A 228 14.40 8.35 -0.73
N PHE A 229 13.17 7.80 -0.70
CA PHE A 229 12.77 6.84 0.34
C PHE A 229 12.16 5.57 -0.23
N ALA A 230 12.50 4.42 0.37
CA ALA A 230 11.88 3.15 0.00
C ALA A 230 10.38 3.15 0.37
N VAL A 231 9.51 2.68 -0.54
CA VAL A 231 8.05 2.70 -0.33
C VAL A 231 7.64 1.92 0.92
N LYS A 232 8.36 0.84 1.26
CA LYS A 232 8.15 0.06 2.49
C LYS A 232 8.35 0.86 3.79
N GLN A 233 9.12 1.94 3.73
CA GLN A 233 9.36 2.85 4.85
C GLN A 233 8.34 3.99 4.88
N GLN A 234 7.44 4.10 3.90
CA GLN A 234 6.45 5.17 3.87
C GLN A 234 5.19 4.76 4.66
N PRO A 235 4.48 5.74 5.27
CA PRO A 235 3.20 5.48 5.90
C PRO A 235 2.19 4.85 4.93
N GLU A 236 1.30 4.03 5.47
CA GLU A 236 0.26 3.34 4.71
C GLU A 236 -1.10 3.69 5.28
N PHE A 237 -2.02 4.09 4.40
CA PHE A 237 -3.37 4.49 4.76
C PHE A 237 -4.37 3.59 4.04
N VAL A 238 -5.45 3.21 4.73
CA VAL A 238 -6.55 2.46 4.14
C VAL A 238 -7.84 3.24 4.29
N PHE A 239 -8.46 3.50 3.16
CA PHE A 239 -9.76 4.16 3.07
C PHE A 239 -10.81 3.17 2.61
N ALA A 240 -12.01 3.26 3.17
CA ALA A 240 -13.14 2.46 2.71
C ALA A 240 -14.19 3.28 1.97
N LEU A 241 -14.89 2.62 1.07
CA LEU A 241 -16.06 3.14 0.41
C LEU A 241 -17.21 3.31 1.41
N GLN A 242 -17.73 4.53 1.52
CA GLN A 242 -18.94 4.80 2.28
C GLN A 242 -20.16 4.50 1.42
N GLN A 243 -20.66 3.26 1.46
CA GLN A 243 -21.77 2.79 0.62
C GLN A 243 -23.03 3.68 0.65
N ARG A 244 -23.36 4.28 1.80
CA ARG A 244 -24.52 5.18 1.95
C ARG A 244 -24.28 6.58 1.42
N GLU A 245 -23.03 7.01 1.39
CA GLU A 245 -22.65 8.36 0.97
C GLU A 245 -21.34 8.30 0.15
N PRO A 246 -21.36 7.76 -1.08
CA PRO A 246 -20.13 7.48 -1.85
C PRO A 246 -19.31 8.72 -2.20
N ARG A 247 -19.92 9.91 -2.12
CA ARG A 247 -19.26 11.21 -2.34
C ARG A 247 -18.39 11.63 -1.14
N HIS A 248 -18.57 11.00 0.02
CA HIS A 248 -17.76 11.24 1.20
C HIS A 248 -16.62 10.22 1.31
N GLY A 249 -15.51 10.66 1.88
CA GLY A 249 -14.30 9.87 2.03
C GLY A 249 -13.36 9.92 0.83
N LEU A 250 -12.17 9.37 1.02
CA LEU A 250 -11.10 9.45 0.01
C LEU A 250 -10.99 8.21 -0.87
N PHE A 251 -11.81 7.17 -0.64
CA PHE A 251 -11.82 5.96 -1.46
C PHE A 251 -12.04 6.28 -2.95
N VAL A 252 -13.13 6.99 -3.29
CA VAL A 252 -13.49 7.26 -4.70
C VAL A 252 -12.42 8.09 -5.41
N PRO A 253 -11.90 9.19 -4.84
CA PRO A 253 -10.78 9.92 -5.43
C PRO A 253 -9.56 9.04 -5.75
N PHE A 254 -9.11 8.19 -4.81
CA PHE A 254 -7.96 7.30 -5.07
C PHE A 254 -8.27 6.21 -6.10
N TYR A 255 -9.48 5.67 -6.08
CA TYR A 255 -9.91 4.73 -7.12
C TYR A 255 -9.92 5.39 -8.51
N MET A 256 -10.35 6.65 -8.61
CA MET A 256 -10.32 7.41 -9.86
C MET A 256 -8.89 7.67 -10.34
N VAL A 257 -7.92 7.88 -9.45
CA VAL A 257 -6.49 7.95 -9.84
C VAL A 257 -6.06 6.66 -10.55
N PHE A 258 -6.39 5.50 -9.98
CA PHE A 258 -6.11 4.21 -10.63
C PHE A 258 -6.81 4.10 -11.98
N LEU A 259 -8.12 4.40 -12.05
CA LEU A 259 -8.88 4.27 -13.29
C LEU A 259 -8.37 5.18 -14.41
N ASN A 260 -7.97 6.41 -14.06
CA ASN A 260 -7.42 7.35 -15.02
C ASN A 260 -6.11 6.82 -15.62
N GLN A 261 -5.19 6.30 -14.78
CA GLN A 261 -3.99 5.64 -15.32
C GLN A 261 -4.32 4.36 -16.08
N TRP A 262 -5.25 3.54 -15.60
CA TRP A 262 -5.59 2.31 -16.29
C TRP A 262 -6.14 2.55 -17.71
N ASN A 263 -6.95 3.59 -17.86
CA ASN A 263 -7.63 3.92 -19.11
C ASN A 263 -6.78 4.80 -20.05
N ASP A 264 -5.61 5.27 -19.61
CA ASP A 264 -4.71 6.00 -20.49
C ASP A 264 -4.17 5.06 -21.59
N PRO A 265 -4.39 5.39 -22.88
CA PRO A 265 -3.93 4.55 -23.99
C PRO A 265 -2.40 4.55 -24.15
N ARG A 266 -1.69 5.51 -23.55
CA ARG A 266 -0.23 5.61 -23.65
C ARG A 266 0.48 4.46 -22.93
N HIS A 267 -0.17 3.83 -21.95
CA HIS A 267 0.40 2.74 -21.18
C HIS A 267 0.26 1.41 -21.93
N PRO A 268 1.36 0.79 -22.37
CA PRO A 268 1.31 -0.48 -23.08
C PRO A 268 0.78 -1.60 -22.20
N GLU A 269 0.00 -2.50 -22.81
CA GLU A 269 -0.49 -3.73 -22.19
C GLU A 269 0.51 -4.87 -22.43
N TYR A 270 0.78 -5.68 -21.42
CA TYR A 270 1.68 -6.81 -21.52
C TYR A 270 0.95 -8.05 -22.02
N ASP A 271 1.45 -8.61 -23.11
CA ASP A 271 1.02 -9.89 -23.64
C ASP A 271 1.84 -11.02 -22.98
N PHE A 272 1.19 -11.77 -22.09
CA PHE A 272 1.80 -12.88 -21.36
C PHE A 272 2.18 -14.07 -22.26
N ASP A 273 1.62 -14.17 -23.48
CA ASP A 273 1.88 -15.28 -24.38
C ASP A 273 3.13 -15.03 -25.24
N THR A 274 3.32 -13.77 -25.68
CA THR A 274 4.48 -13.38 -26.51
C THR A 274 5.60 -12.68 -25.74
N ASN A 275 5.38 -12.29 -24.48
CA ASN A 275 6.27 -11.46 -23.66
C ASN A 275 6.53 -10.07 -24.28
N GLU A 276 5.55 -9.52 -24.98
CA GLU A 276 5.63 -8.23 -25.66
C GLU A 276 4.74 -7.18 -24.99
N LEU A 277 5.15 -5.93 -25.14
CA LEU A 277 4.37 -4.74 -24.87
C LEU A 277 3.55 -4.39 -26.10
N VAL A 278 2.23 -4.39 -25.95
CA VAL A 278 1.25 -4.06 -26.98
C VAL A 278 0.79 -2.62 -26.78
N TYR A 279 1.07 -1.78 -27.78
CA TYR A 279 0.65 -0.38 -27.81
C TYR A 279 -0.69 -0.26 -28.53
N ARG A 280 -1.59 0.55 -27.95
CA ARG A 280 -2.92 0.78 -28.51
C ARG A 280 -3.20 2.27 -28.62
N ASP A 281 -3.95 2.66 -29.64
CA ASP A 281 -4.47 4.01 -29.75
C ASP A 281 -5.71 4.23 -28.84
N ALA A 282 -6.22 5.45 -28.81
CA ALA A 282 -7.43 5.81 -28.06
C ALA A 282 -8.69 5.06 -28.52
N SER A 283 -8.69 4.49 -29.73
CA SER A 283 -9.78 3.66 -30.26
C SER A 283 -9.63 2.17 -29.90
N GLY A 284 -8.55 1.80 -29.20
CA GLY A 284 -8.23 0.44 -28.78
C GLY A 284 -7.55 -0.40 -29.87
N ARG A 285 -7.24 0.19 -31.03
CA ARG A 285 -6.55 -0.50 -32.12
C ARG A 285 -5.08 -0.61 -31.80
N GLU A 286 -4.51 -1.77 -32.11
CA GLU A 286 -3.09 -2.03 -31.92
C GLU A 286 -2.27 -1.20 -32.90
N THR A 287 -1.34 -0.40 -32.38
CA THR A 287 -0.46 0.48 -33.17
C THR A 287 0.96 -0.08 -33.30
N GLY A 288 1.36 -0.98 -32.40
CA GLY A 288 2.66 -1.63 -32.45
C GLY A 288 2.89 -2.60 -31.29
N ARG A 289 3.96 -3.39 -31.42
CA ARG A 289 4.46 -4.30 -30.39
C ARG A 289 5.96 -4.14 -30.22
N THR A 290 6.42 -4.28 -28.98
CA THR A 290 7.85 -4.26 -28.65
C THR A 290 8.13 -5.34 -27.61
N ALA A 291 9.21 -6.10 -27.76
CA ALA A 291 9.61 -7.06 -26.72
C ALA A 291 9.95 -6.33 -25.41
N LEU A 292 9.41 -6.79 -24.27
CA LEU A 292 9.82 -6.29 -22.96
C LEU A 292 11.27 -6.69 -22.63
N GLY A 293 11.72 -7.81 -23.21
CA GLY A 293 13.07 -8.33 -23.05
C GLY A 293 13.29 -9.07 -21.73
N VAL A 294 12.38 -9.96 -21.32
CA VAL A 294 12.54 -10.79 -20.09
C VAL A 294 13.41 -12.02 -20.39
N PRO A 295 14.43 -12.36 -19.58
CA PRO A 295 14.90 -11.63 -18.40
C PRO A 295 15.55 -10.29 -18.79
N ILE A 296 15.08 -9.23 -18.14
CA ILE A 296 15.42 -7.83 -18.31
C ILE A 296 16.92 -7.62 -18.07
N ASN A 297 17.54 -8.51 -17.30
CA ASN A 297 18.97 -8.50 -16.98
C ASN A 297 19.86 -9.23 -18.00
N GLY A 298 19.32 -9.67 -19.14
CA GLY A 298 20.14 -10.18 -20.25
C GLY A 298 20.90 -11.49 -19.98
N ALA A 299 20.46 -12.29 -19.01
CA ALA A 299 20.94 -13.67 -18.89
C ALA A 299 20.52 -14.45 -20.15
N THR A 300 21.52 -14.86 -20.91
CA THR A 300 21.46 -15.24 -22.32
C THR A 300 20.69 -16.55 -22.54
N MET A 301 19.71 -16.57 -23.45
CA MET A 301 19.47 -17.74 -24.32
C MET A 301 20.65 -17.79 -25.30
N PRO A 302 21.27 -18.96 -25.57
CA PRO A 302 20.62 -19.86 -26.54
C PRO A 302 20.91 -21.36 -26.36
N LEU A 303 20.02 -22.20 -26.87
CA LEU A 303 20.45 -23.34 -27.69
C LEU A 303 20.00 -23.09 -29.12
N PRO A 304 20.93 -22.88 -30.07
CA PRO A 304 20.66 -23.15 -31.47
C PRO A 304 20.48 -24.67 -31.62
N SER A 305 19.48 -25.08 -32.42
CA SER A 305 19.35 -26.46 -32.88
C SER A 305 20.67 -26.97 -33.47
N PRO A 306 21.01 -28.27 -33.31
CA PRO A 306 22.26 -28.80 -33.85
C PRO A 306 22.22 -28.73 -35.38
N ARG A 307 22.93 -27.76 -35.95
CA ARG A 307 23.41 -27.88 -37.33
C ARG A 307 24.52 -28.93 -37.32
N VAL A 308 24.27 -29.99 -38.06
CA VAL A 308 25.23 -31.04 -38.43
C VAL A 308 26.52 -30.40 -38.94
N PRO A 309 27.70 -30.71 -38.38
CA PRO A 309 28.97 -30.26 -38.93
C PRO A 309 29.41 -31.21 -40.05
N GLY A 310 29.32 -30.75 -41.29
CA GLY A 310 29.92 -31.40 -42.44
C GLY A 310 30.30 -30.33 -43.46
N ALA A 311 31.55 -30.34 -43.90
CA ALA A 311 32.16 -29.44 -44.89
C ALA A 311 32.65 -28.07 -44.40
N ALA A 312 33.51 -28.06 -43.38
CA ALA A 312 34.47 -26.95 -43.16
C ALA A 312 35.84 -27.41 -42.63
N ALA A 313 36.14 -28.71 -42.68
CA ALA A 313 37.45 -29.25 -42.32
C ALA A 313 38.42 -29.36 -43.52
N ASP A 314 37.92 -29.24 -44.76
CA ASP A 314 38.75 -29.40 -45.96
C ASP A 314 39.37 -28.10 -46.48
N SER A 315 38.90 -26.92 -46.03
CA SER A 315 39.42 -25.64 -46.53
C SER A 315 40.64 -25.09 -45.76
N LEU A 316 40.95 -25.61 -44.57
CA LEU A 316 42.13 -25.17 -43.81
C LEU A 316 43.40 -25.98 -44.11
N ALA A 317 43.26 -27.20 -44.65
CA ALA A 317 44.39 -28.05 -45.06
C ALA A 317 44.97 -27.68 -46.44
N ALA A 318 44.23 -26.90 -47.25
CA ALA A 318 44.67 -26.44 -48.57
C ALA A 318 45.47 -25.12 -48.54
N LEU A 319 45.44 -24.37 -47.43
CA LEU A 319 46.05 -23.03 -47.33
C LEU A 319 47.44 -23.01 -46.67
N LEU A 320 48.00 -24.16 -46.28
CA LEU A 320 49.32 -24.29 -45.65
C LEU A 320 50.35 -25.09 -46.49
N ARG A 321 50.16 -25.22 -47.80
CA ARG A 321 51.23 -25.68 -48.72
C ARG A 321 51.95 -24.46 -49.32
N ARG A 322 53.11 -24.15 -48.76
CA ARG A 322 54.09 -23.18 -49.27
C ARG A 322 54.86 -23.82 -50.45
N PRO A 323 55.06 -23.13 -51.59
CA PRO A 323 55.93 -23.63 -52.66
C PRO A 323 57.41 -23.32 -52.38
N GLU A 324 58.27 -24.29 -52.69
CA GLU A 324 59.75 -24.21 -52.73
C GLU A 324 60.23 -23.17 -53.76
N PRO A 325 61.32 -22.41 -53.48
CA PRO A 325 61.90 -21.50 -54.46
C PRO A 325 62.85 -22.21 -55.44
N GLU A 326 62.62 -21.98 -56.74
CA GLU A 326 63.49 -22.35 -57.84
C GLU A 326 64.91 -21.78 -57.67
N ARG A 327 65.91 -22.67 -57.66
CA ARG A 327 67.31 -22.34 -57.94
C ARG A 327 67.52 -22.27 -59.45
N THR A 328 67.72 -21.07 -59.97
CA THR A 328 68.32 -20.85 -61.30
C THR A 328 69.80 -21.22 -61.28
N ALA A 329 70.20 -21.95 -62.31
CA ALA A 329 71.54 -22.46 -62.55
C ALA A 329 72.52 -21.37 -63.02
N ALA A 330 73.81 -21.66 -62.84
CA ALA A 330 74.95 -20.91 -63.33
C ALA A 330 75.00 -20.82 -64.87
N LEU A 331 75.33 -19.64 -65.39
CA LEU A 331 76.45 -19.35 -66.31
C LEU A 331 76.53 -17.85 -66.58
#